data_AF-A0A851IG89-F1
#
_entry.id   AF-A0A851IG89-F1
#
_cell.length_a   1.000
_cell.length_b   1.000
_cell.length_c   1.000
_cell.angle_alpha   90.00
_cell.angle_beta   90.00
_cell.angle_gamma   90.00
#
_symmetry.space_group_name_H-M   'P 1'
#
loop_
_entity.id
_entity.type
_entity.pdbx_description
1 polymer ?
#
loop_
_entity_poly.entity_id
_entity_poly.type
_entity_poly.pdbx_seq_one_letter_code
_entity_poly.pdbx_strand_id
1 'polypeptide(L)'
;MDKKDYYLYVKGKAVKVSEEVYKAYWKITEHEKYLQRKDWKYGVIPFSTLDYDGHFVDNIIDERVDLEKIVEVKMQIEELNKALATLTKKERELIEAIFYKEESLRSIGKKEKVSYQAIGKRRDKILEKLRKLLEDKF
;
A
#
# COMPACT_ATOMS: atom_id res chain seq x y z
N MET A 1 57.33 -31.42 -8.35
CA MET A 1 56.21 -30.50 -8.03
C MET A 1 56.00 -30.57 -6.54
N ASP A 2 56.42 -29.54 -5.81
CA ASP A 2 56.27 -29.49 -4.35
C ASP A 2 54.80 -29.64 -3.98
N LYS A 3 54.50 -30.66 -3.15
CA LYS A 3 53.17 -30.83 -2.57
C LYS A 3 52.95 -29.66 -1.62
N LYS A 4 52.27 -28.60 -2.08
CA LYS A 4 51.78 -27.54 -1.21
C LYS A 4 50.76 -28.15 -0.26
N ASP A 5 51.04 -28.04 1.03
CA ASP A 5 50.11 -28.44 2.06
C ASP A 5 49.07 -27.33 2.27
N TYR A 6 47.79 -27.67 2.16
CA TYR A 6 46.67 -26.75 2.35
C TYR A 6 46.06 -26.96 3.73
N TYR A 7 45.69 -25.86 4.40
CA TYR A 7 45.13 -25.89 5.74
C TYR A 7 43.88 -25.00 5.83
N LEU A 8 42.87 -25.47 6.58
CA LEU A 8 41.73 -24.67 7.00
C LEU A 8 41.71 -24.58 8.53
N TYR A 9 41.30 -23.43 9.06
CA TYR A 9 41.23 -23.21 10.50
C TYR A 9 39.80 -23.42 10.99
N VAL A 10 39.60 -24.44 11.84
CA VAL A 10 38.31 -24.72 12.46
C VAL A 10 38.46 -24.54 13.97
N LYS A 11 37.70 -23.61 14.56
CA LYS A 11 37.80 -23.25 15.99
C LYS A 11 39.24 -22.93 16.43
N GLY A 12 40.01 -22.25 15.57
CA GLY A 12 41.40 -21.86 15.84
C GLY A 12 42.46 -22.95 15.64
N LYS A 13 42.09 -24.17 15.22
CA LYS A 13 43.04 -25.26 14.95
C LYS A 13 43.24 -25.46 13.44
N ALA A 14 44.49 -25.59 13.00
CA ALA A 14 44.84 -25.87 11.62
C ALA A 14 44.56 -27.34 11.27
N VAL A 15 43.69 -27.56 10.29
CA VAL A 15 43.33 -28.88 9.76
C VAL A 15 43.88 -28.98 8.34
N LYS A 16 44.74 -29.98 8.08
CA LYS A 16 45.27 -30.24 6.75
C LYS A 16 44.18 -30.78 5.84
N VAL A 17 44.03 -30.21 4.65
CA VAL A 17 42.99 -30.57 3.67
C VAL A 17 43.58 -30.77 2.28
N SER A 18 42.82 -31.39 1.39
CA SER A 18 43.18 -31.45 -0.03
C SER A 18 43.04 -30.08 -0.70
N GLU A 19 43.73 -29.89 -1.82
CA GLU A 19 43.65 -28.68 -2.63
C GLU A 19 42.21 -28.39 -3.09
N GLU A 20 41.47 -29.42 -3.48
CA GLU A 20 40.08 -29.31 -3.93
C GLU A 20 39.17 -28.74 -2.83
N VAL A 21 39.31 -29.27 -1.61
CA VAL A 21 38.54 -28.81 -0.44
C VAL A 21 38.91 -27.37 -0.09
N TYR A 22 40.20 -27.04 -0.12
CA TYR A 22 40.68 -25.68 0.14
C TYR A 22 40.10 -24.67 -0.87
N LYS A 23 40.19 -24.98 -2.16
CA LYS A 23 39.66 -24.13 -3.24
C LYS A 23 38.14 -23.98 -3.15
N ALA A 24 37.42 -25.06 -2.86
CA ALA A 24 35.96 -25.01 -2.70
C ALA A 24 35.54 -24.11 -1.53
N TYR A 25 36.18 -24.27 -0.36
CA TYR A 25 35.92 -23.44 0.82
C TYR A 25 36.13 -21.95 0.51
N TRP A 26 37.32 -21.59 0.00
CA TRP A 26 37.64 -20.19 -0.28
C TRP A 26 36.80 -19.59 -1.41
N LYS A 27 36.37 -20.38 -2.39
CA LYS A 27 35.44 -19.91 -3.43
C LYS A 27 34.11 -19.45 -2.82
N ILE A 28 33.58 -20.19 -1.85
CA ILE A 28 32.34 -19.82 -1.14
C ILE A 28 32.59 -18.59 -0.27
N THR A 29 33.65 -18.59 0.54
CA THR A 29 33.97 -17.48 1.45
C THR A 29 34.22 -16.17 0.70
N GLU A 30 34.96 -16.20 -0.41
CA GLU A 30 35.21 -14.99 -1.22
C GLU A 30 33.95 -14.52 -1.95
N HIS A 31 33.08 -15.45 -2.36
CA HIS A 31 31.78 -15.10 -2.93
C HIS A 31 30.90 -14.39 -1.90
N GLU A 32 30.83 -14.89 -0.66
CA GLU A 32 30.08 -14.27 0.43
C GLU A 32 30.60 -12.85 0.75
N LYS A 33 31.92 -12.68 0.87
CA LYS A 33 32.54 -11.34 1.04
C LYS A 33 32.26 -10.41 -0.13
N TYR A 34 32.19 -10.93 -1.36
CA TYR A 34 31.83 -10.13 -2.52
C TYR A 34 30.38 -9.65 -2.45
N LEU A 35 29.44 -10.53 -2.06
CA LEU A 35 28.04 -10.17 -1.86
C LEU A 35 27.90 -9.11 -0.77
N GLN A 36 28.54 -9.28 0.39
CA GLN A 36 28.51 -8.27 1.47
C GLN A 36 29.04 -6.91 1.02
N ARG A 37 30.15 -6.88 0.27
CA ARG A 37 30.67 -5.62 -0.31
C ARG A 37 29.69 -4.99 -1.29
N LYS A 38 28.97 -5.80 -2.05
CA LYS A 38 27.94 -5.34 -2.98
C LYS A 38 26.76 -4.75 -2.21
N ASP A 39 26.29 -5.44 -1.19
CA ASP A 39 25.19 -4.98 -0.32
C ASP A 39 25.54 -3.63 0.32
N TRP A 40 26.74 -3.48 0.89
CA TRP A 40 27.21 -2.19 1.43
C TRP A 40 27.31 -1.09 0.37
N LYS A 41 27.83 -1.41 -0.83
CA LYS A 41 27.96 -0.44 -1.92
C LYS A 41 26.60 0.12 -2.35
N TYR A 42 25.56 -0.71 -2.33
CA TYR A 42 24.21 -0.32 -2.76
C TYR A 42 23.27 -0.02 -1.58
N GLY A 43 23.77 -0.01 -0.34
CA GLY A 43 22.97 0.26 0.85
C GLY A 43 21.85 -0.77 1.08
N VAL A 44 22.05 -2.02 0.68
CA VAL A 44 21.07 -3.09 0.89
C VAL A 44 21.06 -3.46 2.37
N ILE A 45 19.89 -3.34 3.00
CA ILE A 45 19.67 -3.72 4.40
C ILE A 45 18.78 -4.96 4.42
N PRO A 46 19.21 -6.07 5.03
CA PRO A 46 18.35 -7.23 5.23
C PRO A 46 17.16 -6.88 6.12
N PHE A 47 15.97 -7.39 5.78
CA PHE A 47 14.75 -7.21 6.60
C PHE A 47 14.92 -7.69 8.05
N SER A 48 15.75 -8.70 8.29
CA SER A 48 16.07 -9.19 9.64
C SER A 48 16.73 -8.13 10.53
N THR A 49 17.33 -7.09 9.96
CA THR A 49 17.93 -5.98 10.72
C THR A 49 16.85 -5.08 11.34
N LEU A 50 15.64 -5.09 10.80
CA LEU A 50 14.50 -4.32 11.27
C LEU A 50 13.68 -5.07 12.33
N ASP A 51 14.04 -6.31 12.67
CA ASP A 51 13.37 -7.15 13.66
C ASP A 51 14.26 -7.33 14.90
N TYR A 52 14.60 -6.23 15.57
CA TYR A 52 15.58 -6.24 16.68
C TYR A 52 14.93 -6.43 18.07
N ASP A 53 13.62 -6.25 18.19
CA ASP A 53 12.83 -6.38 19.42
C ASP A 53 11.66 -7.39 19.29
N GLY A 54 11.57 -8.10 18.17
CA GLY A 54 10.47 -9.02 17.85
C GLY A 54 9.24 -8.34 17.27
N HIS A 55 9.33 -7.03 16.99
CA HIS A 55 8.23 -6.20 16.47
C HIS A 55 8.55 -5.63 15.08
N PHE A 56 8.92 -6.49 14.13
CA PHE A 56 9.25 -6.12 12.74
C PHE A 56 8.27 -5.13 12.07
N VAL A 57 6.97 -5.35 12.21
CA VAL A 57 5.94 -4.52 11.57
C VAL A 57 5.98 -3.11 12.14
N ASP A 58 6.03 -2.99 13.46
CA ASP A 58 6.06 -1.70 14.17
C ASP A 58 7.32 -0.90 13.80
N ASN A 59 8.45 -1.56 13.56
CA ASN A 59 9.70 -0.93 13.13
C ASN A 59 9.68 -0.40 11.68
N ILE A 60 8.68 -0.75 10.86
CA ILE A 60 8.56 -0.32 9.45
C ILE A 60 7.41 0.67 9.24
N ILE A 61 6.43 0.71 10.16
CA ILE A 61 5.28 1.60 10.02
C ILE A 61 5.75 3.05 9.93
N ASP A 62 5.29 3.75 8.88
CA ASP A 62 5.44 5.20 8.78
C ASP A 62 4.33 5.87 9.56
N GLU A 63 4.63 6.31 10.79
CA GLU A 63 3.68 7.00 11.67
C GLU A 63 3.10 8.30 11.09
N ARG A 64 3.69 8.83 9.99
CA ARG A 64 3.15 10.00 9.28
C ARG A 64 1.92 9.67 8.45
N VAL A 65 1.71 8.39 8.14
CA VAL A 65 0.65 7.90 7.26
C VAL A 65 -0.26 6.94 8.03
N ASP A 66 -1.48 7.38 8.29
CA ASP A 66 -2.52 6.57 8.90
C ASP A 66 -3.12 5.61 7.85
N LEU A 67 -2.56 4.41 7.77
CA LEU A 67 -2.96 3.39 6.80
C LEU A 67 -4.38 2.90 7.07
N GLU A 68 -4.76 2.69 8.33
CA GLU A 68 -6.12 2.28 8.69
C GLU A 68 -7.14 3.28 8.15
N LYS A 69 -6.90 4.58 8.36
CA LYS A 69 -7.78 5.63 7.86
C LYS A 69 -7.83 5.69 6.34
N ILE A 70 -6.71 5.49 5.65
CA ILE A 70 -6.69 5.43 4.18
C ILE A 70 -7.55 4.28 3.67
N VAL A 71 -7.43 3.10 4.29
CA VAL A 71 -8.22 1.92 3.95
C VAL A 71 -9.70 2.15 4.25
N GLU A 72 -10.02 2.71 5.42
CA GLU A 72 -11.39 3.06 5.81
C GLU A 72 -12.04 4.02 4.81
N VAL A 73 -11.37 5.13 4.47
CA VAL A 73 -11.86 6.11 3.49
C VAL A 73 -12.04 5.47 2.12
N LYS A 74 -11.12 4.58 1.71
CA LYS A 74 -11.26 3.87 0.44
C LYS A 74 -12.50 2.96 0.43
N MET A 75 -12.74 2.23 1.51
CA MET A 75 -13.95 1.40 1.66
C MET A 75 -15.22 2.25 1.65
N GLN A 76 -15.21 3.42 2.31
CA GLN A 76 -16.31 4.38 2.29
C GLN A 76 -16.61 4.88 0.86
N ILE A 77 -15.57 5.24 0.10
CA ILE A 77 -15.69 5.67 -1.30
C ILE A 77 -16.26 4.56 -2.18
N GLU A 78 -15.80 3.32 -2.00
CA GLU A 78 -16.31 2.17 -2.75
C GLU A 78 -17.80 1.93 -2.49
N GLU A 79 -18.24 1.98 -1.23
CA GLU A 79 -19.64 1.78 -0.89
C GLU A 79 -20.53 2.93 -1.37
N LEU A 80 -20.05 4.18 -1.27
CA LEU A 80 -20.71 5.33 -1.85
C LEU A 80 -20.88 5.18 -3.37
N ASN A 81 -19.85 4.73 -4.08
CA ASN A 81 -19.93 4.51 -5.53
C ASN A 81 -20.95 3.44 -5.90
N LYS A 82 -21.05 2.34 -5.13
CA LYS A 82 -22.11 1.33 -5.30
C LYS A 82 -23.49 1.94 -5.09
N ALA A 83 -23.68 2.74 -4.03
CA ALA A 83 -24.95 3.41 -3.77
C ALA A 83 -25.32 4.39 -4.91
N LEU A 84 -24.37 5.18 -5.39
CA LEU A 84 -24.56 6.10 -6.54
C LEU A 84 -24.93 5.34 -7.82
N ALA A 85 -24.40 4.13 -8.04
CA ALA A 85 -24.75 3.31 -9.19
C ALA A 85 -26.23 2.85 -9.21
N THR A 86 -26.91 2.86 -8.05
CA THR A 86 -28.35 2.54 -7.95
C THR A 86 -29.27 3.71 -8.31
N LEU A 87 -28.70 4.90 -8.50
CA LEU A 87 -29.46 6.08 -8.91
C LEU A 87 -29.83 6.00 -10.38
N THR A 88 -31.02 6.49 -10.72
CA THR A 88 -31.41 6.67 -12.11
C THR A 88 -30.56 7.75 -12.77
N LYS A 89 -30.46 7.73 -14.10
CA LYS A 89 -29.68 8.72 -14.87
C LYS A 89 -30.02 10.17 -14.47
N LYS A 90 -31.30 10.51 -14.33
CA LYS A 90 -31.75 11.86 -13.93
C LYS A 90 -31.39 12.22 -12.49
N GLU A 91 -31.41 11.25 -11.58
CA GLU A 91 -31.00 11.47 -10.18
C GLU A 91 -29.49 11.71 -10.12
N ARG A 92 -28.71 10.91 -10.86
CA ARG A 92 -27.26 11.05 -10.95
C ARG A 92 -26.84 12.38 -11.57
N GLU A 93 -27.46 12.78 -12.68
CA GLU A 93 -27.23 14.09 -13.33
C GLU A 93 -27.48 15.25 -12.35
N LEU A 94 -28.52 15.15 -11.51
CA LEU A 94 -28.82 16.18 -10.51
C LEU A 94 -27.76 16.24 -9.40
N ILE A 95 -27.32 15.08 -8.88
CA ILE A 95 -26.26 15.01 -7.87
C ILE A 95 -24.93 15.50 -8.44
N GLU A 96 -24.59 15.13 -9.67
CA GLU A 96 -23.39 15.61 -10.36
C GLU A 96 -23.42 17.13 -10.56
N ALA A 97 -24.56 17.69 -10.98
CA ALA A 97 -24.71 19.13 -11.12
C ALA A 97 -24.51 19.88 -9.79
N ILE A 98 -25.08 19.36 -8.69
CA ILE A 98 -25.04 20.04 -7.39
C ILE A 98 -23.69 19.88 -6.69
N PHE A 99 -23.14 18.67 -6.62
CA PHE A 99 -21.99 18.37 -5.76
C PHE A 99 -20.66 18.30 -6.48
N TYR A 100 -20.64 17.97 -7.78
CA TYR A 100 -19.39 17.89 -8.55
C TYR A 100 -19.14 19.15 -9.39
N LYS A 101 -20.22 19.75 -9.94
CA LYS A 101 -20.15 20.98 -10.74
C LYS A 101 -20.52 22.25 -9.96
N GLU A 102 -20.90 22.09 -8.69
CA GLU A 102 -21.28 23.17 -7.78
C GLU A 102 -22.35 24.12 -8.35
N GLU A 103 -23.24 23.61 -9.20
CA GLU A 103 -24.32 24.41 -9.77
C GLU A 103 -25.38 24.73 -8.71
N SER A 104 -25.75 26.00 -8.60
CA SER A 104 -26.82 26.41 -7.68
C SER A 104 -28.19 25.83 -8.08
N LEU A 105 -29.02 25.53 -7.09
CA LEU A 105 -30.40 25.06 -7.29
C LEU A 105 -31.24 26.00 -8.17
N ARG A 106 -30.96 27.31 -8.09
CA ARG A 106 -31.63 28.33 -8.91
C ARG A 106 -31.23 28.21 -10.39
N SER A 107 -29.96 27.95 -10.68
CA SER A 107 -29.46 27.73 -12.05
C SER A 107 -30.10 26.48 -12.66
N ILE A 108 -30.10 25.37 -11.91
CA ILE A 108 -30.70 24.10 -12.34
C ILE A 108 -32.20 24.27 -12.57
N GLY A 109 -32.92 24.91 -11.64
CA GLY A 109 -34.36 25.20 -11.80
C GLY A 109 -34.66 26.03 -13.05
N LYS A 110 -33.83 27.03 -13.36
CA LYS A 110 -33.97 27.83 -14.59
C LYS A 110 -33.78 26.99 -15.86
N LYS A 111 -32.78 26.10 -15.88
CA LYS A 111 -32.52 25.18 -17.01
C LYS A 111 -33.66 24.19 -17.22
N GLU A 112 -34.18 23.61 -16.15
CA GLU A 112 -35.28 22.62 -16.18
C GLU A 112 -36.68 23.26 -16.22
N LYS A 113 -36.80 24.59 -16.19
CA LYS A 113 -38.07 25.35 -16.12
C LYS A 113 -38.95 24.96 -14.93
N VAL A 114 -38.34 24.68 -13.78
CA VAL A 114 -39.02 24.35 -12.52
C VAL A 114 -38.54 25.25 -11.39
N SER A 115 -39.33 25.35 -10.31
CA SER A 115 -38.92 26.16 -9.16
C SER A 115 -37.68 25.57 -8.46
N TYR A 116 -36.85 26.42 -7.88
CA TYR A 116 -35.68 25.98 -7.11
C TYR A 116 -36.08 25.06 -5.94
N GLN A 117 -37.29 25.25 -5.38
CA GLN A 117 -37.86 24.42 -4.33
C GLN A 117 -38.14 22.99 -4.81
N ALA A 118 -38.62 22.83 -6.05
CA ALA A 118 -38.84 21.51 -6.64
C ALA A 118 -37.52 20.75 -6.83
N ILE A 119 -36.46 21.45 -7.23
CA ILE A 119 -35.10 20.86 -7.32
C ILE A 119 -34.60 20.46 -5.92
N GLY A 120 -34.77 21.33 -4.92
CA GLY A 120 -34.40 21.01 -3.53
C GLY A 120 -35.08 19.74 -3.01
N LYS A 121 -36.40 19.62 -3.19
CA LYS A 121 -37.16 18.41 -2.80
C LYS A 121 -36.66 17.15 -3.52
N ARG A 122 -36.30 17.26 -4.81
CA ARG A 122 -35.71 16.13 -5.57
C ARG A 122 -34.35 15.73 -5.01
N ARG A 123 -33.47 16.69 -4.74
CA ARG A 123 -32.16 16.46 -4.09
C ARG A 123 -32.34 15.72 -2.77
N ASP A 124 -33.21 16.23 -1.89
CA ASP A 124 -33.40 15.69 -0.55
C ASP A 124 -33.92 14.24 -0.60
N LYS A 125 -34.82 13.93 -1.54
CA LYS A 125 -35.29 12.56 -1.77
C LYS A 125 -34.16 11.62 -2.22
N ILE A 126 -33.24 12.11 -3.06
CA ILE A 126 -32.08 11.32 -3.51
C ILE A 126 -31.12 11.08 -2.35
N LEU A 127 -30.84 12.11 -1.55
CA LEU A 127 -29.97 11.99 -0.37
C LEU A 127 -30.56 11.02 0.66
N GLU A 128 -31.86 11.05 0.88
CA GLU A 128 -32.55 10.09 1.75
C GLU A 128 -32.45 8.65 1.23
N LYS A 129 -32.53 8.44 -0.10
CA LYS A 129 -32.32 7.14 -0.72
C LYS A 129 -30.88 6.65 -0.52
N LEU A 130 -29.89 7.53 -0.73
CA LEU A 130 -28.48 7.20 -0.51
C LEU A 130 -28.20 6.90 0.96
N ARG A 131 -28.77 7.68 1.89
CA ARG A 131 -28.63 7.47 3.33
C ARG A 131 -29.08 6.07 3.73
N LYS A 132 -30.27 5.65 3.30
CA LYS A 132 -30.81 4.30 3.60
C LYS A 132 -29.95 3.17 3.04
N LEU A 133 -29.26 3.39 1.93
CA LEU A 133 -28.35 2.38 1.36
C LEU A 133 -27.03 2.26 2.13
N LEU A 134 -26.65 3.31 2.86
CA LEU A 134 -25.37 3.40 3.59
C LEU A 134 -25.53 3.24 5.11
N GLU A 135 -26.75 3.28 5.64
CA GLU A 135 -27.05 3.24 7.08
C GLU A 135 -26.58 1.94 7.77
N ASP A 136 -26.56 0.83 7.05
CA ASP A 136 -26.10 -0.48 7.57
C ASP A 136 -24.61 -0.77 7.26
N LYS A 137 -23.88 0.19 6.69
CA LYS A 137 -22.54 -0.04 6.12
C LYS A 137 -21.40 0.55 6.95
N PHE A 138 -21.72 1.42 7.91
CA PHE A 138 -20.80 2.11 8.80
C PHE A 138 -21.41 2.15 10.20
#